data_AF-A0A377J7W2-F1
#
_entry.id   AF-A0A377J7W2-F1
#
_cell.length_a   1.000
_cell.length_b   1.000
_cell.length_c   1.000
_cell.angle_alpha   90.00
_cell.angle_beta   90.00
_cell.angle_gamma   90.00
#
_symmetry.space_group_name_H-M   'P 1'
#
loop_
_entity.id
_entity.type
_entity.pdbx_description
1 polymer ?
#
loop_
_entity_poly.entity_id
_entity_poly.type
_entity_poly.pdbx_seq_one_letter_code
_entity_poly.pdbx_strand_id
1 'polypeptide(L)' 'MKVTIQFDHIHIAENASYREIYRALSDAMRENWPAVASIPAERQQLAQQRAASVAARDLIRTLAVRRTR' A
#
# COMPACT_ATOMS: atom_id res chain seq x y z
N MET A 1 2.09 -4.15 0.76
CA MET A 1 1.83 -3.25 -0.38
C MET A 1 1.97 -1.82 0.14
N LYS A 2 2.85 -1.01 -0.45
CA LYS A 2 3.07 0.38 -0.01
C LYS A 2 2.37 1.29 -1.00
N VAL A 3 1.45 2.12 -0.52
CA VAL A 3 0.79 3.16 -1.34
C VAL A 3 1.56 4.46 -1.10
N THR A 4 2.11 5.02 -2.17
CA THR A 4 2.78 6.32 -2.13
C THR A 4 1.81 7.36 -2.67
N ILE A 5 1.57 8.42 -1.91
CA ILE A 5 0.63 9.49 -2.27
C ILE A 5 1.44 10.77 -2.28
N GLN A 6 1.46 11.42 -3.44
CA GLN A 6 2.18 12.67 -3.64
C GLN A 6 1.15 13.78 -3.80
N PHE A 7 1.29 14.82 -2.98
CA PHE A 7 0.56 16.06 -3.13
C PHE A 7 1.53 17.07 -3.74
N ASP A 8 1.13 17.71 -4.84
CA ASP A 8 2.00 18.69 -5.50
C ASP A 8 2.12 19.98 -4.68
N HIS A 9 1.02 20.43 -4.06
CA HIS A 9 1.00 21.63 -3.22
C HIS A 9 -0.01 21.48 -2.07
N ILE A 10 0.37 21.89 -0.86
CA ILE A 10 -0.52 21.97 0.31
C ILE A 10 -0.37 23.38 0.90
N HIS A 11 -1.48 24.10 1.00
CA HIS A 11 -1.53 25.40 1.67
C HIS A 11 -2.17 25.23 3.06
N ILE A 12 -1.41 25.53 4.11
CA ILE A 12 -1.87 25.49 5.50
C ILE A 12 -1.87 26.92 6.03
N ALA A 13 -3.02 27.41 6.51
CA ALA A 13 -3.09 28.71 7.15
C ALA A 13 -2.31 28.70 8.48
N GLU A 14 -1.63 29.79 8.82
CA GLU A 14 -0.78 29.87 10.03
C GLU A 14 -1.54 29.61 11.34
N ASN A 15 -2.85 29.85 11.36
CA ASN A 15 -3.73 29.65 12.51
C ASN A 15 -4.53 28.34 12.44
N ALA A 16 -4.25 27.46 11.48
CA ALA A 16 -4.97 26.20 11.35
C ALA A 16 -4.63 25.26 12.50
N SER A 17 -5.65 24.79 13.21
CA SER A 17 -5.48 23.78 14.24
C SER A 17 -5.17 22.41 13.63
N TYR A 18 -4.51 21.54 14.39
CA TYR A 18 -4.23 20.16 13.97
C TYR A 18 -5.50 19.42 13.50
N ARG A 19 -6.63 19.66 14.16
CA ARG A 19 -7.92 19.04 13.82
C ARG A 19 -8.40 19.47 12.42
N GLU A 20 -8.24 20.75 12.09
CA GLU A 20 -8.64 21.30 10.78
C GLU A 20 -7.73 20.78 9.67
N ILE A 21 -6.42 20.72 9.92
CA ILE A 21 -5.44 20.15 8.99
C ILE A 21 -5.75 18.67 8.73
N TYR A 22 -5.96 17.90 9.79
CA TYR A 22 -6.28 16.47 9.68
C TYR A 22 -7.58 16.24 8.91
N ARG A 23 -8.62 17.03 9.18
CA ARG A 23 -9.89 16.95 8.48
C ARG A 23 -9.72 17.26 6.99
N ALA A 24 -9.07 18.37 6.66
CA ALA A 24 -8.84 18.77 5.27
C ALA A 24 -8.05 17.71 4.49
N LEU A 25 -6.99 17.16 5.07
CA LEU A 25 -6.22 16.08 4.46
C LEU A 25 -7.06 14.80 4.29
N SER A 26 -7.85 14.43 5.30
CA SER A 26 -8.73 13.25 5.24
C SER A 26 -9.82 13.40 4.17
N ASP A 27 -10.40 14.59 4.04
CA ASP A 27 -11.45 14.88 3.06
C ASP A 27 -10.85 14.89 1.64
N ALA A 28 -9.73 15.58 1.42
CA ALA A 28 -9.02 15.58 0.15
C ALA A 28 -8.57 14.17 -0.26
N MET A 29 -8.08 13.39 0.70
CA MET A 29 -7.77 11.98 0.50
C MET A 29 -9.01 11.20 0.12
N ARG A 30 -10.16 11.36 0.81
CA ARG A 30 -11.38 10.61 0.48
C ARG A 30 -11.91 10.93 -0.92
N GLU A 31 -11.89 12.20 -1.32
CA GLU A 31 -12.39 12.66 -2.63
C GLU A 31 -11.47 12.23 -3.78
N ASN A 32 -10.15 12.32 -3.58
CA ASN A 32 -9.15 12.03 -4.61
C ASN A 32 -8.55 10.64 -4.48
N TRP A 33 -8.91 9.86 -3.45
CA TRP A 33 -8.56 8.46 -3.38
C TRP A 33 -9.11 7.85 -4.66
N PRO A 34 -8.26 7.26 -5.52
CA PRO A 34 -8.78 6.48 -6.61
C PRO A 34 -9.66 5.45 -5.93
N ALA A 35 -10.99 5.56 -6.09
CA ALA A 35 -11.94 4.55 -5.65
C ALA A 35 -11.29 3.28 -6.13
N VAL A 36 -10.80 2.45 -5.20
CA VAL A 36 -9.90 1.34 -5.52
C VAL A 36 -10.70 0.54 -6.52
N ALA A 37 -10.43 0.77 -7.81
CA ALA A 37 -11.22 0.20 -8.88
C ALA A 37 -10.92 -1.25 -8.66
N SER A 38 -11.91 -1.94 -8.11
CA SER A 38 -11.74 -3.21 -7.42
C SER A 38 -10.81 -4.01 -8.29
N ILE A 39 -9.57 -4.23 -7.81
CA ILE A 39 -8.55 -4.84 -8.66
C ILE A 39 -9.24 -6.08 -9.21
N PRO A 40 -9.38 -6.23 -10.54
CA PRO A 40 -10.21 -7.28 -11.10
C PRO A 40 -9.83 -8.60 -10.43
N ALA A 41 -10.81 -9.41 -10.04
CA ALA A 41 -10.57 -10.59 -9.21
C ALA A 41 -9.43 -11.48 -9.76
N GLU A 42 -9.33 -11.56 -11.09
CA GLU A 42 -8.23 -12.21 -11.80
C GLU A 42 -6.84 -11.61 -11.48
N ARG A 43 -6.70 -10.28 -11.47
CA ARG A 43 -5.45 -9.61 -11.09
C ARG A 43 -5.13 -9.79 -9.61
N GLN A 44 -6.14 -9.83 -8.74
CA GLN A 44 -5.92 -10.17 -7.32
C GLN A 44 -5.45 -11.61 -7.15
N GLN A 45 -6.10 -12.56 -7.82
CA GLN A 45 -5.75 -13.98 -7.78
C GLN A 45 -4.33 -14.21 -8.32
N LEU A 46 -3.97 -13.54 -9.42
CA LEU A 46 -2.63 -13.63 -10.01
C LEU A 46 -1.56 -13.00 -9.11
N ALA A 47 -1.87 -11.90 -8.43
CA ALA A 47 -0.98 -11.31 -7.43
C ALA A 47 -0.80 -12.25 -6.21
N GLN A 48 -1.86 -12.90 -5.74
CA GLN A 48 -1.81 -13.88 -4.65
C GLN A 48 -0.98 -15.11 -5.03
N GLN A 49 -1.17 -15.66 -6.23
CA GLN A 49 -0.38 -16.79 -6.74
C GLN A 49 1.10 -16.44 -6.85
N ARG A 50 1.42 -15.25 -7.37
CA ARG A 50 2.81 -14.77 -7.44
C ARG A 50 3.42 -14.63 -6.04
N ALA A 51 2.71 -14.02 -5.10
CA ALA A 51 3.17 -13.89 -3.72
C ALA A 51 3.42 -15.26 -3.06
N ALA A 52 2.49 -16.21 -3.23
CA ALA A 52 2.63 -17.57 -2.71
C ALA A 52 3.84 -18.30 -3.32
N SER A 53 4.08 -18.14 -4.63
CA SER A 53 5.23 -18.76 -5.31
C SER A 53 6.58 -18.21 -4.81
N VAL A 54 6.64 -16.91 -4.52
CA VAL A 54 7.84 -16.27 -3.96
C VAL A 54 8.08 -16.76 -2.54
N ALA A 55 7.05 -16.75 -1.69
CA ALA A 55 7.12 -17.26 -0.32
C ALA A 55 7.55 -18.74 -0.28
N ALA A 56 7.04 -19.58 -1.18
CA ALA A 56 7.43 -20.98 -1.29
C ALA A 56 8.91 -21.14 -1.67
N ARG A 57 9.42 -20.33 -2.62
CA ARG A 57 10.83 -20.33 -3.01
C ARG A 57 11.75 -19.89 -1.87
N ASP A 58 11.35 -18.87 -1.11
CA ASP A 58 12.11 -18.38 0.04
C ASP A 58 12.14 -19.41 1.18
N LEU A 59 11.03 -20.12 1.42
CA LEU A 59 10.99 -21.23 2.37
C LEU A 59 11.90 -22.38 1.94
N ILE A 60 11.85 -22.80 0.68
CA ILE A 60 12.71 -23.86 0.13
C ILE A 60 14.19 -23.45 0.27
N ARG A 61 14.53 -22.21 -0.08
CA ARG A 61 15.89 -21.67 0.08
C ARG A 61 16.33 -21.70 1.55
N THR A 62 15.47 -21.27 2.47
CA THR A 62 15.78 -21.25 3.91
C THR A 62 15.98 -22.66 4.47
N LEU A 63 15.16 -23.62 4.07
CA LEU A 63 15.29 -25.02 4.47
C LEU A 63 16.52 -25.68 3.85
N ALA A 64 16.84 -25.39 2.59
CA ALA A 64 18.04 -25.90 1.92
C ALA A 64 19.32 -25.39 2.60
N VAL A 65 19.37 -24.09 2.96
CA VAL A 65 20.50 -23.49 3.70
C VAL A 65 20.66 -24.10 5.10
N ARG A 66 19.56 -24.47 5.77
CA ARG A 66 19.61 -25.15 7.08
C ARG A 66 20.05 -26.62 7.00
N ARG A 67 19.90 -27.29 5.85
CA ARG A 67 20.23 -28.72 5.68
C ARG A 67 21.71 -28.98 5.35
N THR A 68 22.43 -27.94 4.94
CA THR A 68 23.87 -27.97 4.62
C THR A 68 24.79 -27.60 5.80
N ARG A 69 24.26 -27.48 7.01
CA ARG A 69 25.00 -27.18 8.24
C ARG A 69 24.88 -28.36 9.20
#